data_AF-A0A7C5ZYJ7-F1
#
_entry.id   AF-A0A7C5ZYJ7-F1
#
_cell.length_a   1.000
_cell.length_b   1.000
_cell.length_c   1.000
_cell.angle_alpha   90.00
_cell.angle_beta   90.00
_cell.angle_gamma   90.00
#
_symmetry.space_group_name_H-M   'P 1'
#
loop_
_entity.id
_entity.type
_entity.pdbx_description
1 polymer ?
#
loop_
_entity_poly.entity_id
_entity_poly.type
_entity_poly.pdbx_seq_one_letter_code
_entity_poly.pdbx_strand_id
1 'polypeptide(L)'
;MIRRKNEADDEFLNECTQKARSLKSKASSEAKEYYEEAVKRCNELLRSNPENPYLHCWKADILYELRRFEGPDSLYMKRCEDALAEIDTAIELDPEVDFFHLIRSEIV
;
A
#
# COMPACT_ATOMS: atom_id res chain seq x y z
N MET A 1 -29.15 7.42 -9.03
CA MET A 1 -28.26 6.33 -9.50
C MET A 1 -26.88 6.57 -8.90
N ILE A 2 -26.73 6.23 -7.62
CA ILE A 2 -25.50 6.52 -6.86
C ILE A 2 -24.58 5.33 -7.09
N ARG A 3 -23.64 5.44 -8.03
CA ARG A 3 -22.49 4.55 -8.05
C ARG A 3 -21.74 4.82 -6.75
N ARG A 4 -21.85 3.89 -5.78
CA ARG A 4 -20.86 3.72 -4.73
C ARG A 4 -19.54 3.42 -5.44
N LYS A 5 -18.80 4.47 -5.81
CA LYS A 5 -17.37 4.33 -6.08
C LYS A 5 -16.81 3.92 -4.73
N ASN A 6 -16.22 2.73 -4.67
CA ASN A 6 -15.35 2.42 -3.55
C ASN A 6 -14.30 3.53 -3.56
N GLU A 7 -14.13 4.25 -2.44
CA GLU A 7 -13.30 5.45 -2.34
C GLU A 7 -11.80 5.19 -2.56
N ALA A 8 -11.48 3.94 -2.89
CA ALA A 8 -10.20 3.44 -3.32
C ALA A 8 -10.03 3.54 -4.87
N ASP A 9 -11.03 3.87 -5.69
CA ASP A 9 -10.89 3.86 -7.17
C ASP A 9 -10.04 5.04 -7.75
N ASP A 10 -8.84 5.31 -7.21
CA ASP A 10 -7.84 6.18 -7.79
C ASP A 10 -7.13 5.46 -8.95
N GLU A 11 -7.48 5.86 -10.17
CA GLU A 11 -6.98 5.26 -11.41
C GLU A 11 -5.44 5.30 -11.48
N PHE A 12 -4.83 6.40 -11.03
CA PHE A 12 -3.38 6.57 -11.02
C PHE A 12 -2.70 5.59 -10.04
N LEU A 13 -3.21 5.47 -8.81
CA LEU A 13 -2.71 4.50 -7.83
C LEU A 13 -2.79 3.06 -8.36
N ASN A 14 -3.92 2.71 -8.98
CA ASN A 14 -4.11 1.40 -9.58
C ASN A 14 -3.14 1.16 -10.76
N GLU A 15 -2.92 2.17 -11.61
CA GLU A 15 -1.97 2.11 -12.72
C GLU A 15 -0.53 1.88 -12.23
N CYS A 16 -0.05 2.68 -11.27
CA CYS A 16 1.30 2.53 -10.70
C CYS A 16 1.47 1.14 -10.08
N THR A 17 0.49 0.67 -9.32
CA THR A 17 0.54 -0.65 -8.66
C THR A 17 0.54 -1.79 -9.67
N GLN A 18 -0.28 -1.72 -10.73
CA GLN A 18 -0.29 -2.72 -11.80
C GLN A 18 1.04 -2.76 -12.57
N LYS A 19 1.57 -1.58 -12.93
CA LYS A 19 2.87 -1.48 -13.60
C LYS A 19 3.97 -2.08 -12.74
N ALA A 20 4.04 -1.72 -11.46
CA ALA A 20 5.03 -2.25 -10.53
C ALA A 20 4.96 -3.78 -10.40
N ARG A 21 3.75 -4.33 -10.21
CA ARG A 21 3.53 -5.78 -10.11
C ARG A 21 3.81 -6.54 -11.42
N SER A 22 3.65 -5.89 -12.58
CA SER A 22 3.98 -6.49 -13.87
C SER A 22 5.49 -6.71 -14.05
N LEU A 23 6.31 -5.93 -13.36
CA LEU A 23 7.77 -5.98 -13.41
C LEU A 23 8.29 -7.04 -12.42
N LYS A 24 8.51 -8.26 -12.92
CA LYS A 24 8.79 -9.45 -12.10
C LYS A 24 10.18 -9.53 -11.44
N SER A 25 11.09 -8.58 -11.67
CA SER A 25 12.48 -8.65 -11.19
C SER A 25 12.66 -7.93 -9.86
N LYS A 26 13.18 -8.61 -8.83
CA LYS A 26 13.58 -8.02 -7.53
C LYS A 26 14.61 -6.88 -7.65
N ALA A 27 15.26 -6.71 -8.80
CA ALA A 27 16.25 -5.67 -9.06
C ALA A 27 15.76 -4.58 -10.04
N SER A 28 14.46 -4.55 -10.37
CA SER A 28 13.93 -3.52 -11.27
C SER A 28 13.85 -2.16 -10.54
N SER A 29 14.70 -1.22 -10.96
CA SER A 29 14.63 0.18 -10.52
C SER A 29 13.30 0.83 -10.90
N GLU A 30 12.73 0.44 -12.04
CA GLU A 30 11.44 0.93 -12.55
C GLU A 30 10.28 0.47 -11.65
N ALA A 31 10.28 -0.80 -11.21
CA ALA A 31 9.27 -1.30 -10.29
C ALA A 31 9.31 -0.56 -8.95
N LYS A 32 10.53 -0.28 -8.45
CA LYS A 32 10.74 0.51 -7.24
C LYS A 32 10.14 1.92 -7.39
N GLU A 33 10.42 2.60 -8.51
CA GLU A 33 9.90 3.94 -8.80
C GLU A 33 8.37 3.97 -8.80
N TYR A 34 7.72 3.01 -9.47
CA TYR A 34 6.26 2.92 -9.45
C TYR A 34 5.66 2.67 -8.07
N TYR A 35 6.30 1.82 -7.25
CA TYR A 35 5.86 1.64 -5.86
C TYR A 35 6.06 2.92 -5.03
N GLU A 36 7.16 3.65 -5.21
CA GLU A 36 7.35 4.94 -4.53
C GLU A 36 6.31 6.00 -4.95
N GLU A 37 5.97 6.08 -6.24
CA GLU A 37 4.88 6.92 -6.75
C GLU A 37 3.53 6.52 -6.14
N ALA A 38 3.26 5.22 -6.05
CA ALA A 38 2.05 4.69 -5.44
C ALA A 38 1.95 5.08 -3.94
N VAL A 39 3.04 4.96 -3.18
CA VAL A 39 3.08 5.44 -1.78
C VAL A 39 2.81 6.95 -1.69
N LYS A 40 3.42 7.73 -2.58
CA LYS A 40 3.19 9.18 -2.62
C LYS A 40 1.72 9.49 -2.90
N ARG A 41 1.10 8.79 -3.83
CA ARG A 41 -0.32 8.94 -4.14
C ARG A 41 -1.21 8.58 -2.97
N CYS A 42 -0.94 7.46 -2.27
CA CYS A 42 -1.64 7.11 -1.04
C CYS A 42 -1.56 8.25 -0.01
N ASN A 43 -0.38 8.83 0.20
CA ASN A 43 -0.22 9.96 1.13
C ASN A 43 -1.04 11.19 0.72
N GLU A 44 -1.14 11.50 -0.57
CA GLU A 44 -1.97 12.61 -1.07
C GLU A 44 -3.46 12.36 -0.85
N LEU A 45 -3.92 11.13 -1.11
CA LEU A 45 -5.32 10.74 -0.89
C LEU A 45 -5.66 10.76 0.60
N LEU A 46 -4.78 10.24 1.45
CA LEU A 46 -4.92 10.25 2.91
C LEU A 46 -4.94 11.66 3.50
N ARG A 47 -4.29 12.66 2.88
CA ARG A 47 -4.45 14.07 3.32
C ARG A 47 -5.88 14.58 3.13
N SER A 48 -6.59 14.07 2.13
CA SER A 48 -7.97 14.47 1.84
C SER A 48 -8.99 13.61 2.60
N ASN A 49 -8.65 12.34 2.86
CA ASN A 49 -9.49 11.37 3.55
C ASN A 49 -8.65 10.51 4.50
N PRO A 50 -8.23 11.06 5.67
CA PRO A 50 -7.29 10.40 6.58
C PRO A 50 -7.91 9.23 7.34
N GLU A 51 -9.23 9.07 7.33
CA GLU A 51 -9.94 7.99 8.02
C GLU A 51 -10.39 6.90 7.03
N ASN A 52 -9.82 6.86 5.81
CA ASN A 52 -10.16 5.85 4.83
C ASN A 52 -9.37 4.55 5.08
N PRO A 53 -10.01 3.47 5.58
CA PRO A 53 -9.29 2.25 5.91
C PRO A 53 -8.69 1.56 4.68
N TYR A 54 -9.30 1.70 3.50
CA TYR A 54 -8.78 1.09 2.27
C TYR A 54 -7.49 1.75 1.80
N LEU A 55 -7.37 3.08 1.94
CA LEU A 55 -6.12 3.79 1.60
C LEU A 55 -4.97 3.37 2.52
N HIS A 56 -5.24 3.18 3.81
CA HIS A 56 -4.28 2.63 4.77
C HIS A 56 -3.86 1.20 4.39
N CYS A 57 -4.83 0.31 4.14
CA CYS A 57 -4.56 -1.06 3.71
C CYS A 57 -3.72 -1.14 2.43
N TRP A 58 -4.01 -0.30 1.44
CA TRP A 58 -3.25 -0.29 0.19
C TRP A 58 -1.85 0.26 0.36
N LYS A 59 -1.69 1.32 1.17
CA LYS A 59 -0.37 1.84 1.50
C LYS A 59 0.47 0.76 2.20
N ALA A 60 -0.13 -0.01 3.11
CA ALA A 60 0.53 -1.14 3.76
C ALA A 60 1.04 -2.18 2.75
N ASP A 61 0.17 -2.66 1.85
CA ASP A 61 0.53 -3.63 0.82
C ASP A 61 1.64 -3.11 -0.11
N ILE A 62 1.53 -1.86 -0.56
CA ILE A 62 2.53 -1.22 -1.42
C ILE A 62 3.88 -1.09 -0.70
N LEU A 63 3.89 -0.65 0.56
CA LEU A 63 5.12 -0.55 1.36
C LEU A 63 5.76 -1.92 1.57
N TYR A 64 4.93 -2.94 1.82
CA TYR A 64 5.38 -4.31 1.92
C TYR A 64 6.00 -4.77 0.61
N GLU A 65 5.38 -4.58 -0.56
CA GLU A 65 6.00 -4.93 -1.84
C GLU A 65 7.27 -4.13 -2.14
N LEU A 66 7.29 -2.83 -1.83
CA LEU A 66 8.45 -1.94 -2.03
C LEU A 66 9.69 -2.42 -1.27
N ARG A 67 9.51 -3.02 -0.09
CA ARG A 67 10.61 -3.59 0.72
C ARG A 67 11.50 -4.55 -0.08
N ARG A 68 10.94 -5.23 -1.09
CA ARG A 68 11.63 -6.27 -1.88
C ARG A 68 12.71 -5.70 -2.81
N PHE A 69 12.63 -4.40 -3.09
CA PHE A 69 13.56 -3.66 -3.95
C PHE A 69 14.58 -2.87 -3.12
N GLU A 70 14.42 -2.88 -1.80
CA GLU A 70 15.39 -2.34 -0.86
C GLU A 70 16.30 -3.49 -0.41
N GLY A 71 17.61 -3.25 -0.33
CA GLY A 71 18.57 -4.24 0.15
C GLY A 71 18.27 -4.66 1.60
N PRO A 72 18.99 -5.66 2.16
CA PRO A 72 18.78 -6.17 3.53
C PRO A 72 19.13 -5.18 4.65
N ASP A 73 19.18 -3.89 4.35
CA ASP A 73 19.60 -2.81 5.22
C ASP A 73 18.41 -2.23 6.01
N SER A 74 18.70 -1.19 6.79
CA SER A 74 17.73 -0.45 7.62
C SER A 74 16.43 -0.03 6.90
N LEU A 75 16.47 0.11 5.58
CA LEU A 75 15.31 0.49 4.78
C LEU A 75 14.28 -0.64 4.69
N TYR A 76 14.71 -1.89 4.49
CA TYR A 76 13.82 -3.06 4.47
C TYR A 76 12.97 -3.14 5.75
N MET A 77 13.62 -3.07 6.91
CA MET A 77 12.95 -3.16 8.20
C MET A 77 11.98 -2.01 8.40
N LYS A 78 12.40 -0.79 8.04
CA LYS A 78 11.53 0.38 8.12
C LYS A 78 10.28 0.22 7.26
N ARG A 79 10.36 -0.35 6.05
CA ARG A 79 9.17 -0.59 5.21
C ARG A 79 8.22 -1.60 5.82
N CYS A 80 8.73 -2.65 6.46
CA CYS A 80 7.88 -3.59 7.19
C CYS A 80 7.17 -2.89 8.37
N GLU A 81 7.90 -2.09 9.14
CA GLU A 81 7.34 -1.33 10.27
C GLU A 81 6.27 -0.32 9.80
N ASP A 82 6.57 0.46 8.76
CA ASP A 82 5.62 1.40 8.17
C ASP A 82 4.38 0.65 7.62
N ALA A 83 4.56 -0.52 6.99
CA ALA A 83 3.46 -1.34 6.49
C ALA A 83 2.57 -1.89 7.62
N LEU A 84 3.18 -2.35 8.73
CA LEU A 84 2.45 -2.81 9.90
C LEU A 84 1.62 -1.70 10.53
N ALA A 85 2.20 -0.49 10.68
CA ALA A 85 1.48 0.64 11.25
C ALA A 85 0.25 1.03 10.40
N GLU A 86 0.39 1.01 9.07
CA GLU A 86 -0.71 1.34 8.16
C GLU A 86 -1.81 0.27 8.18
N ILE A 87 -1.46 -1.03 8.22
CA ILE A 87 -2.49 -2.08 8.27
C ILE A 87 -3.19 -2.13 9.63
N ASP A 88 -2.47 -1.87 10.73
CA ASP A 88 -3.07 -1.74 12.05
C ASP A 88 -4.05 -0.55 12.08
N THR A 89 -3.69 0.58 11.46
CA THR A 89 -4.60 1.73 11.31
C THR A 89 -5.85 1.36 10.50
N ALA A 90 -5.72 0.59 9.42
CA ALA A 90 -6.87 0.14 8.64
C ALA A 90 -7.83 -0.74 9.47
N ILE A 91 -7.29 -1.64 10.30
CA ILE A 91 -8.06 -2.50 11.20
C ILE A 91 -8.71 -1.70 12.33
N GLU A 92 -8.02 -0.70 12.88
CA GLU A 92 -8.60 0.21 13.89
C GLU A 92 -9.80 0.99 13.34
N LEU A 93 -9.72 1.44 12.08
CA LEU A 93 -10.78 2.18 11.40
C LEU A 93 -11.97 1.28 11.03
N ASP A 94 -11.71 0.05 10.55
CA ASP A 94 -12.76 -0.92 10.21
C ASP A 94 -12.29 -2.37 10.44
N PRO A 95 -12.55 -2.95 11.63
CA PRO A 95 -12.04 -4.27 12.02
C PRO A 95 -12.79 -5.44 11.37
N GLU A 96 -13.96 -5.20 10.77
CA GLU A 96 -14.82 -6.24 10.19
C GLU A 96 -14.37 -6.65 8.78
N VAL A 97 -13.42 -5.92 8.19
CA VAL A 97 -12.88 -6.23 6.87
C VAL A 97 -11.81 -7.31 7.00
N ASP A 98 -12.22 -8.57 6.77
CA ASP A 98 -11.34 -9.75 6.77
C ASP A 98 -10.06 -9.57 5.94
N PHE A 99 -10.15 -8.83 4.84
CA PHE A 99 -9.02 -8.57 3.96
C PHE A 99 -7.87 -7.83 4.67
N PHE A 100 -8.15 -6.96 5.64
CA PHE A 100 -7.08 -6.24 6.36
C PHE A 100 -6.27 -7.18 7.25
N HIS A 101 -6.96 -8.12 7.92
CA HIS A 101 -6.31 -9.14 8.73
C HIS A 101 -5.46 -10.09 7.88
N LEU A 102 -5.90 -10.39 6.65
CA LEU A 102 -5.11 -11.17 5.70
C LEU A 102 -3.79 -10.45 5.37
N ILE A 103 -3.85 -9.19 4.95
CA ILE A 103 -2.63 -8.41 4.63
C ILE A 103 -1.72 -8.30 5.85
N ARG A 104 -2.27 -8.06 7.05
CA ARG A 104 -1.49 -8.03 8.29
C ARG A 104 -0.75 -9.34 8.53
N SER A 105 -1.41 -10.48 8.28
CA SER A 105 -0.80 -11.80 8.44
C SER A 105 0.32 -12.08 7.43
N GLU A 106 0.32 -11.43 6.27
CA GLU A 106 1.41 -11.54 5.29
C GLU A 106 2.63 -10.72 5.70
N ILE A 107 2.45 -9.63 6.43
CA ILE A 107 3.54 -8.72 6.84
C ILE A 107 4.33 -9.27 8.04
N VAL A 108 3.67 -9.97 8.96
CA VAL A 108 4.25 -10.53 10.22
C VAL A 108 4.93 -11.89 10.02
#